data_AF-A0A817FMN1-F1
#
_entry.id   AF-A0A817FMN1-F1
#
_cell.length_a   1.000
_cell.length_b   1.000
_cell.length_c   1.000
_cell.angle_alpha   90.00
_cell.angle_beta   90.00
_cell.angle_gamma   90.00
#
_symmetry.space_group_name_H-M   'P 1'
#
loop_
_entity.id
_entity.type
_entity.pdbx_description
1 polymer ?
#
loop_
_entity_poly.entity_id
_entity_poly.type
_entity_poly.pdbx_seq_one_letter_code
_entity_poly.pdbx_strand_id
1 'polypeptide(L)'
;MIGADGQAIKDLSDILTGLPITSLYGEKLAPSEADFTNLDILLFDIPDVGSRFYTYLWTMTYVMEAATNYNKPLMILDRPNPISGNLQLAEGPMLDTTTASFLGRWPLPVRHSCTLGELALYFNTTQNINAHLEVIPCSGWNRNMFQTDWLLPFVPTSPAIKCFESKGMETKFVCVIKAIENRRLRWKRATVGDFKVADAVELAGERS
;
A
#
# COMPACT_ATOMS: atom_id res chain seq x y z
N MET A 1 1.96 15.75 7.77
CA MET A 1 3.34 15.58 8.30
C MET A 1 3.84 14.20 7.93
N ILE A 2 5.03 14.09 7.32
CA ILE A 2 5.66 12.80 7.04
C ILE A 2 6.48 12.45 8.28
N GLY A 3 5.99 11.52 9.11
CA GLY A 3 6.80 10.95 10.19
C GLY A 3 7.96 10.13 9.62
N ALA A 4 9.11 10.15 10.29
CA ALA A 4 10.21 9.27 9.95
C ALA A 4 9.80 7.79 10.14
N ASP A 5 10.30 6.91 9.26
CA ASP A 5 9.95 5.49 9.20
C ASP A 5 10.00 4.80 10.59
N GLY A 6 8.83 4.42 11.11
CA GLY A 6 8.71 3.59 12.31
C GLY A 6 8.58 4.31 13.64
N GLN A 7 8.48 5.64 13.70
CA GLN A 7 8.14 6.33 14.95
C GLN A 7 6.63 6.41 15.16
N ALA A 8 6.17 6.04 16.37
CA ALA A 8 4.80 6.25 16.80
C ALA A 8 4.51 7.75 16.85
N ILE A 9 3.71 8.24 15.91
CA ILE A 9 3.10 9.56 16.01
C ILE A 9 1.95 9.41 17.01
N LYS A 10 1.96 10.18 18.10
CA LYS A 10 0.83 10.21 19.05
C LYS A 10 -0.35 10.96 18.44
N ASP A 11 -1.53 10.84 19.04
CA ASP A 11 -2.67 11.66 18.64
C ASP A 11 -2.30 13.15 18.77
N LEU A 12 -2.67 13.93 17.76
CA LEU A 12 -2.31 15.34 17.62
C LEU A 12 -3.55 16.16 17.26
N SER A 13 -3.42 17.48 17.27
CA SER A 13 -4.39 18.36 16.63
C SER A 13 -3.74 18.94 15.37
N ASP A 14 -4.49 18.92 14.26
CA ASP A 14 -4.06 19.57 13.04
C ASP A 14 -4.00 21.08 13.25
N ILE A 15 -2.83 21.67 13.04
CA ILE A 15 -2.57 23.08 13.36
C ILE A 15 -3.41 24.03 12.50
N LEU A 16 -3.78 23.62 11.28
CA LEU A 16 -4.49 24.48 10.34
C LEU A 16 -6.01 24.45 10.54
N THR A 17 -6.55 23.27 10.81
CA THR A 17 -8.00 23.00 10.88
C THR A 17 -8.51 22.87 12.30
N GLY A 18 -7.63 22.64 13.28
CA GLY A 18 -7.98 22.34 14.67
C GLY A 18 -8.57 20.95 14.88
N LEU A 19 -8.67 20.13 13.83
CA LEU A 19 -9.27 18.81 13.89
C LEU A 19 -8.37 17.81 14.65
N PRO A 20 -8.95 16.85 15.38
CA PRO A 20 -8.17 15.79 16.00
C PRO A 20 -7.55 14.87 14.95
N ILE A 21 -6.31 14.47 15.18
CA ILE A 21 -5.56 13.50 14.40
C ILE A 21 -5.37 12.26 15.27
N THR A 22 -6.00 11.16 14.87
CA THR A 22 -5.77 9.85 15.48
C THR A 22 -4.71 9.09 14.69
N SER A 23 -3.70 8.54 15.39
CA SER A 23 -2.67 7.72 14.75
C SER A 23 -3.13 6.26 14.61
N LEU A 24 -3.07 5.73 13.39
CA LEU A 24 -3.35 4.32 13.07
C LEU A 24 -2.06 3.53 12.78
N TYR A 25 -1.00 3.80 13.55
CA TYR A 25 0.31 3.16 13.41
C TYR A 25 0.84 2.64 14.75
N GLY A 26 1.45 1.45 14.73
CA GLY A 26 1.99 0.80 15.93
C GLY A 26 0.96 -0.08 16.62
N GLU A 27 0.63 0.22 17.87
CA GLU A 27 -0.29 -0.58 18.70
C GLU A 27 -1.76 -0.48 18.25
N LYS A 28 -2.10 0.57 17.50
CA LYS A 28 -3.45 0.83 16.99
C LYS A 28 -3.44 0.76 15.47
N LEU A 29 -3.99 -0.32 14.91
CA LEU A 29 -4.07 -0.55 13.45
C LEU A 29 -5.45 -0.22 12.86
N ALA A 30 -6.45 -0.04 13.71
CA ALA A 30 -7.82 0.29 13.36
C ALA A 30 -8.33 1.43 14.27
N PRO A 31 -9.26 2.27 13.79
CA PRO A 31 -9.96 3.20 14.67
C PRO A 31 -10.78 2.42 15.71
N SER A 32 -10.82 2.95 16.94
CA SER A 32 -11.62 2.46 18.05
C SER A 32 -13.03 3.06 18.00
N GLU A 33 -13.96 2.49 18.77
CA GLU A 33 -15.31 3.03 18.93
C GLU A 33 -15.32 4.52 19.29
N ALA A 34 -14.41 4.94 20.17
CA ALA A 34 -14.30 6.34 20.60
C ALA A 34 -13.92 7.29 19.45
N ASP A 35 -13.16 6.82 18.45
CA ASP A 35 -12.83 7.61 17.27
C ASP A 35 -14.06 7.80 16.35
N PHE A 36 -15.08 6.95 16.48
CA PHE A 36 -16.30 6.97 15.67
C PHE A 36 -17.47 7.72 16.30
N THR A 37 -17.41 8.05 17.59
CA THR A 37 -18.55 8.59 18.37
C THR A 37 -19.18 9.82 17.72
N ASN A 38 -18.41 10.65 17.02
CA ASN A 38 -18.88 11.89 16.39
C ASN A 38 -18.68 11.93 14.86
N LEU A 39 -18.56 10.77 14.21
CA LEU A 39 -18.41 10.68 12.75
C LEU A 39 -19.66 10.10 12.11
N ASP A 40 -20.16 10.78 11.08
CA ASP A 40 -21.28 10.29 10.25
C ASP A 40 -20.81 9.35 9.15
N ILE A 41 -19.62 9.60 8.60
CA ILE A 41 -19.03 8.85 7.49
C ILE A 41 -17.49 8.86 7.60
N LEU A 42 -16.86 7.79 7.14
CA LEU A 42 -15.42 7.75 6.92
C LEU A 42 -15.07 8.01 5.47
N LEU A 43 -14.08 8.86 5.25
CA LEU A 43 -13.45 9.04 3.95
C LEU A 43 -12.08 8.38 3.96
N PHE A 44 -11.83 7.52 2.99
CA PHE A 44 -10.51 6.93 2.74
C PHE A 44 -9.96 7.52 1.44
N ASP A 45 -8.99 8.43 1.56
CA ASP A 45 -8.35 9.13 0.45
C ASP A 45 -6.82 9.08 0.59
N ILE A 46 -6.24 7.91 0.33
CA ILE A 46 -4.80 7.65 0.52
C ILE A 46 -4.20 7.11 -0.77
N PRO A 47 -3.04 7.64 -1.23
CA PRO A 47 -2.37 7.14 -2.42
C PRO A 47 -1.69 5.78 -2.15
N ASP A 48 -1.74 4.89 -3.14
CA ASP A 48 -1.04 3.61 -3.14
C ASP A 48 0.05 3.56 -4.22
N VAL A 49 0.89 2.52 -4.17
CA VAL A 49 2.02 2.29 -5.08
C VAL A 49 1.85 1.05 -5.95
N GLY A 50 0.76 0.30 -5.81
CA GLY A 50 0.49 -0.92 -6.55
C GLY A 50 1.19 -2.17 -6.00
N SER A 51 1.66 -2.10 -4.74
CA SER A 51 2.39 -3.19 -4.09
C SER A 51 1.61 -3.81 -2.95
N ARG A 52 1.61 -5.14 -2.90
CA ARG A 52 1.12 -5.90 -1.73
C ARG A 52 1.82 -5.50 -0.43
N PHE A 53 3.08 -5.08 -0.48
CA PHE A 53 3.85 -4.75 0.72
C PHE A 53 3.64 -3.32 1.20
N TYR A 54 2.87 -2.51 0.45
CA TYR A 54 2.58 -1.15 0.86
C TYR A 54 1.43 -1.14 1.86
N THR A 55 1.69 -0.60 3.05
CA THR A 55 0.84 -0.85 4.22
C THR A 55 -0.50 -0.13 4.17
N TYR A 56 -0.67 0.91 3.35
CA TYR A 56 -1.95 1.60 3.23
C TYR A 56 -3.07 0.71 2.68
N LEU A 57 -2.73 -0.27 1.84
CA LEU A 57 -3.67 -1.31 1.43
C LEU A 57 -4.22 -2.07 2.63
N TRP A 58 -3.37 -2.45 3.58
CA TRP A 58 -3.79 -3.22 4.75
C TRP A 58 -4.44 -2.34 5.82
N THR A 59 -4.01 -1.08 5.96
CA THR A 59 -4.73 -0.10 6.78
C THR A 59 -6.17 0.07 6.31
N MET A 60 -6.41 0.14 4.98
CA MET A 60 -7.76 0.20 4.41
C MET A 60 -8.62 -0.97 4.88
N THR A 61 -8.09 -2.20 4.90
CA THR A 61 -8.88 -3.37 5.28
C THR A 61 -9.22 -3.38 6.77
N TYR A 62 -8.33 -2.90 7.64
CA TYR A 62 -8.63 -2.69 9.06
C TYR A 62 -9.69 -1.60 9.29
N VAL A 63 -9.63 -0.51 8.52
CA VAL A 63 -10.64 0.56 8.56
C VAL A 63 -12.00 0.04 8.11
N MET A 64 -12.06 -0.79 7.07
CA MET A 64 -13.30 -1.43 6.63
C MET A 64 -13.92 -2.32 7.72
N GLU A 65 -13.12 -3.18 8.35
CA GLU A 65 -13.58 -4.05 9.44
C GLU A 65 -14.10 -3.24 10.63
N ALA A 66 -13.39 -2.17 11.01
CA ALA A 66 -13.82 -1.26 12.07
C ALA A 66 -15.12 -0.54 11.71
N ALA A 67 -15.23 -0.02 10.48
CA ALA A 67 -16.43 0.66 10.02
C ALA A 67 -17.66 -0.27 10.06
N THR A 68 -17.52 -1.55 9.67
CA THR A 68 -18.58 -2.55 9.85
C THR A 68 -18.95 -2.73 11.32
N ASN A 69 -17.96 -2.95 12.19
CA ASN A 69 -18.19 -3.25 13.61
C ASN A 69 -18.94 -2.14 14.34
N TYR A 70 -18.72 -0.88 13.94
CA TYR A 70 -19.35 0.29 14.55
C TYR A 70 -20.48 0.87 13.70
N ASN A 71 -20.93 0.13 12.68
CA ASN A 71 -22.02 0.50 11.79
C ASN A 71 -21.86 1.91 11.19
N LYS A 72 -20.65 2.20 10.69
CA LYS A 72 -20.30 3.47 10.05
C LYS A 72 -20.18 3.30 8.53
N PRO A 73 -20.82 4.17 7.74
CA PRO A 73 -20.57 4.27 6.30
C PRO A 73 -19.09 4.57 6.02
N LEU A 74 -18.55 3.93 4.99
CA LEU A 74 -17.20 4.16 4.50
C LEU A 74 -17.27 4.54 3.01
N MET A 75 -16.62 5.63 2.64
CA MET A 75 -16.46 6.07 1.26
C MET A 75 -14.97 6.10 0.91
N ILE A 76 -14.62 5.44 -0.19
CA ILE A 76 -13.26 5.46 -0.75
C ILE A 76 -13.25 6.45 -1.92
N LEU A 77 -12.41 7.46 -1.79
CA LEU A 77 -12.07 8.34 -2.90
C LEU A 77 -10.95 7.66 -3.68
N ASP A 78 -11.32 6.96 -4.75
CA ASP A 78 -10.38 6.07 -5.41
C ASP A 78 -9.25 6.86 -6.06
N ARG A 79 -8.07 6.23 -6.13
CA ARG A 79 -6.87 6.81 -6.75
C ARG A 79 -6.30 5.84 -7.79
N PRO A 80 -5.78 6.36 -8.91
CA PRO A 80 -5.16 5.52 -9.93
C PRO A 80 -3.99 4.69 -9.38
N ASN A 81 -3.84 3.46 -9.84
CA ASN A 81 -2.65 2.66 -9.54
C ASN A 81 -1.46 3.22 -10.37
N PRO A 82 -0.36 3.69 -9.73
CA PRO A 82 0.73 4.36 -10.43
C PRO A 82 1.52 3.44 -11.36
N ILE A 83 1.47 2.13 -11.13
CA ILE A 83 2.12 1.12 -11.97
C ILE A 83 1.12 0.37 -12.86
N SER A 84 0.11 1.09 -13.36
CA SER A 84 -0.94 0.57 -14.24
C SER A 84 -1.96 -0.35 -13.57
N GLY A 85 -3.20 -0.25 -14.06
CA GLY A 85 -4.28 -1.17 -13.75
C GLY A 85 -4.33 -2.40 -14.67
N ASN A 86 -3.42 -2.55 -15.63
CA ASN A 86 -3.46 -3.67 -16.57
C ASN A 86 -3.17 -4.99 -15.81
N LEU A 87 -4.18 -5.85 -15.72
CA LEU A 87 -4.11 -7.11 -14.98
C LEU A 87 -3.09 -8.09 -15.58
N GLN A 88 -2.70 -7.93 -16.86
CA GLN A 88 -1.62 -8.72 -17.47
C GLN A 88 -0.25 -8.39 -16.89
N LEU A 89 -0.11 -7.23 -16.25
CA LEU A 89 1.10 -6.81 -15.55
C LEU A 89 1.10 -7.22 -14.07
N ALA A 90 0.05 -7.91 -13.58
CA ALA A 90 0.06 -8.47 -12.25
C ALA A 90 1.18 -9.52 -12.13
N GLU A 91 2.00 -9.42 -11.10
CA GLU A 91 3.27 -10.15 -11.03
C GLU A 91 3.63 -10.58 -9.60
N GLY A 92 4.36 -11.68 -9.49
CA GLY A 92 4.87 -12.23 -8.25
C GLY A 92 3.92 -13.23 -7.58
N PRO A 93 4.44 -14.02 -6.62
CA PRO A 93 3.68 -15.09 -6.00
C PRO A 93 2.51 -14.55 -5.19
N MET A 94 1.39 -15.27 -5.19
CA MET A 94 0.30 -15.07 -4.23
C MET A 94 0.82 -15.26 -2.80
N LEU A 95 0.18 -14.60 -1.84
CA LEU A 95 0.54 -14.74 -0.43
C LEU A 95 0.11 -16.14 0.04
N ASP A 96 1.05 -16.89 0.61
CA ASP A 96 0.74 -18.05 1.43
C ASP A 96 0.15 -17.55 2.74
N THR A 97 -1.13 -17.85 3.00
CA THR A 97 -1.86 -17.37 4.18
C THR A 97 -1.25 -17.87 5.50
N THR A 98 -0.42 -18.91 5.49
CA THR A 98 0.34 -19.34 6.68
C THR A 98 1.41 -18.33 7.09
N THR A 99 1.79 -17.42 6.18
CA THR A 99 2.76 -16.34 6.39
C THR A 99 2.12 -14.97 6.50
N ALA A 100 0.80 -14.92 6.71
CA ALA A 100 0.05 -13.68 6.80
C ALA A 100 0.56 -12.79 7.95
N SER A 101 0.67 -11.50 7.67
CA SER A 101 1.15 -10.47 8.60
C SER A 101 0.55 -9.10 8.24
N PHE A 102 0.93 -8.05 8.96
CA PHE A 102 0.54 -6.67 8.64
C PHE A 102 0.95 -6.22 7.23
N LEU A 103 1.99 -6.84 6.64
CA LEU A 103 2.45 -6.54 5.27
C LEU A 103 1.75 -7.40 4.19
N GLY A 104 0.80 -8.23 4.60
CA GLY A 104 0.17 -9.22 3.73
C GLY A 104 -0.90 -10.00 4.48
N ARG A 105 -2.18 -9.63 4.37
CA ARG A 105 -3.26 -10.34 5.08
C ARG A 105 -3.88 -11.47 4.27
N TRP A 106 -4.04 -11.25 2.96
CA TRP A 106 -4.79 -12.15 2.07
C TRP A 106 -4.05 -12.44 0.75
N PRO A 107 -4.43 -13.50 0.01
CA PRO A 107 -3.88 -13.81 -1.30
C PRO A 107 -4.05 -12.65 -2.28
N LEU A 108 -2.93 -12.05 -2.65
CA LEU A 108 -2.79 -10.99 -3.66
C LEU A 108 -1.40 -11.16 -4.28
N PRO A 109 -1.17 -10.93 -5.59
CA PRO A 109 0.18 -10.95 -6.14
C PRO A 109 0.99 -9.74 -5.64
N VAL A 110 2.32 -9.76 -5.81
CA VAL A 110 3.20 -8.68 -5.32
C VAL A 110 2.87 -7.36 -6.01
N ARG A 111 2.74 -7.38 -7.34
CA ARG A 111 2.14 -6.31 -8.14
C ARG A 111 0.70 -6.71 -8.45
N HIS A 112 -0.26 -5.94 -7.95
CA HIS A 112 -1.68 -6.31 -8.06
C HIS A 112 -2.42 -5.66 -9.22
N SER A 113 -1.93 -4.56 -9.78
CA SER A 113 -2.56 -3.87 -10.92
C SER A 113 -4.04 -3.52 -10.69
N CYS A 114 -4.40 -3.18 -9.45
CA CYS A 114 -5.74 -2.75 -9.05
C CYS A 114 -5.66 -1.43 -8.28
N THR A 115 -6.71 -0.63 -8.33
CA THR A 115 -6.86 0.52 -7.42
C THR A 115 -7.25 0.06 -6.02
N LEU A 116 -7.16 0.95 -5.02
CA LEU A 116 -7.63 0.61 -3.67
C LEU A 116 -9.15 0.43 -3.62
N GLY A 117 -9.91 1.21 -4.39
CA GLY A 117 -11.36 1.03 -4.51
C GLY A 117 -11.74 -0.34 -5.05
N GLU A 118 -11.03 -0.82 -6.08
CA GLU A 118 -11.23 -2.17 -6.64
C GLU A 118 -10.91 -3.26 -5.61
N LEU A 119 -9.79 -3.11 -4.89
CA LEU A 119 -9.39 -4.06 -3.85
C LEU A 119 -10.36 -4.04 -2.66
N ALA A 120 -10.90 -2.89 -2.30
CA ALA A 120 -11.90 -2.79 -1.25
C ALA A 120 -13.18 -3.55 -1.61
N LEU A 121 -13.70 -3.37 -2.82
CA LEU A 121 -14.88 -4.12 -3.28
C LEU A 121 -14.60 -5.63 -3.31
N TYR A 122 -13.43 -6.02 -3.80
CA TYR A 122 -12.99 -7.41 -3.83
C TYR A 122 -12.90 -8.03 -2.43
N PHE A 123 -12.26 -7.36 -1.47
CA PHE A 123 -12.12 -7.87 -0.11
C PHE A 123 -13.43 -7.78 0.69
N ASN A 124 -14.28 -6.78 0.44
CA ASN A 124 -15.59 -6.68 1.08
C ASN A 124 -16.42 -7.94 0.81
N THR A 125 -16.34 -8.44 -0.43
CA THR A 125 -17.03 -9.66 -0.87
C THR A 125 -16.29 -10.92 -0.42
N THR A 126 -15.00 -11.06 -0.74
CA THR A 126 -14.27 -12.33 -0.55
C THR A 126 -13.96 -12.65 0.90
N GLN A 127 -13.89 -11.63 1.77
CA GLN A 127 -13.61 -11.79 3.20
C GLN A 127 -14.85 -11.58 4.07
N ASN A 128 -16.03 -11.40 3.46
CA ASN A 128 -17.30 -11.15 4.15
C ASN A 128 -17.19 -9.99 5.17
N ILE A 129 -16.52 -8.90 4.81
CA ILE A 129 -16.37 -7.72 5.69
C ILE A 129 -17.72 -7.02 5.87
N ASN A 130 -18.60 -7.08 4.86
CA ASN A 130 -19.95 -6.51 4.88
C ASN A 130 -19.98 -5.01 5.25
N ALA A 131 -18.94 -4.26 4.88
CA ALA A 131 -18.89 -2.82 5.08
C ALA A 131 -19.95 -2.12 4.21
N HIS A 132 -20.61 -1.11 4.77
CA HIS A 132 -21.43 -0.15 4.01
C HIS A 132 -20.49 0.77 3.23
N LEU A 133 -20.04 0.26 2.08
CA LEU A 133 -18.96 0.81 1.28
C LEU A 133 -19.48 1.51 0.02
N GLU A 134 -19.06 2.75 -0.18
CA GLU A 134 -19.18 3.48 -1.44
C GLU A 134 -17.77 3.73 -2.02
N VAL A 135 -17.60 3.56 -3.33
CA VAL A 135 -16.35 3.86 -4.03
C VAL A 135 -16.61 4.91 -5.08
N ILE A 136 -15.90 6.04 -4.99
CA ILE A 136 -15.93 7.10 -5.99
C ILE A 136 -14.79 6.85 -6.98
N PRO A 137 -15.06 6.37 -8.21
CA PRO A 137 -14.01 5.97 -9.14
C PRO A 137 -13.26 7.16 -9.74
N CYS A 138 -12.04 6.91 -10.19
CA CYS A 138 -11.23 7.91 -10.90
C CYS A 138 -11.84 8.26 -12.26
N SER A 139 -12.14 9.53 -12.48
CA SER A 139 -12.54 10.01 -13.81
C SER A 139 -11.34 10.11 -14.74
N GLY A 140 -11.50 9.70 -15.99
CA GLY A 140 -10.47 9.82 -17.04
C GLY A 140 -9.28 8.85 -16.92
N TRP A 141 -9.23 8.02 -15.89
CA TRP A 141 -8.19 6.99 -15.76
C TRP A 141 -8.49 5.77 -16.64
N ASN A 142 -7.46 5.26 -17.31
CA ASN A 142 -7.50 4.01 -18.05
C ASN A 142 -6.50 3.02 -17.45
N ARG A 143 -6.86 1.73 -17.42
CA ARG A 143 -6.02 0.68 -16.83
C ARG A 143 -4.62 0.61 -17.45
N ASN A 144 -4.44 0.97 -18.71
CA ASN A 144 -3.12 0.95 -19.37
C ASN A 144 -2.22 2.15 -19.00
N MET A 145 -2.74 3.15 -18.30
CA MET A 145 -1.97 4.33 -17.89
C MET A 145 -1.04 4.01 -16.73
N PHE A 146 0.18 4.51 -16.82
CA PHE A 146 1.15 4.63 -15.74
C PHE A 146 1.12 6.05 -15.17
N GLN A 147 1.75 6.27 -14.02
CA GLN A 147 1.83 7.61 -13.40
C GLN A 147 2.40 8.67 -14.36
N THR A 148 3.34 8.28 -15.22
CA THR A 148 3.92 9.16 -16.25
C THR A 148 2.89 9.69 -17.24
N ASP A 149 1.77 9.00 -17.42
CA ASP A 149 0.70 9.38 -18.35
C ASP A 149 -0.29 10.38 -17.73
N TRP A 150 -0.26 10.58 -16.41
CA TRP A 150 -1.22 11.45 -15.72
C TRP A 150 -0.93 12.94 -15.91
N LEU A 151 0.26 13.27 -16.43
CA LEU A 151 0.73 14.65 -16.62
C LEU A 151 0.70 15.49 -15.32
N LEU A 152 0.74 14.81 -14.17
CA LEU A 152 0.77 15.39 -12.83
C LEU A 152 2.10 15.04 -12.13
N PRO A 153 2.65 15.92 -11.30
CA PRO A 153 3.85 15.61 -10.53
C PRO A 153 3.56 14.49 -9.54
N PHE A 154 4.51 13.55 -9.41
CA PHE A 154 4.44 12.52 -8.38
C PHE A 154 4.64 13.15 -7.00
N VAL A 155 3.67 12.95 -6.11
CA VAL A 155 3.81 13.33 -4.70
C VAL A 155 4.41 12.13 -3.96
N PRO A 156 5.57 12.28 -3.30
CA PRO A 156 6.19 11.22 -2.51
C PRO A 156 5.20 10.62 -1.50
N THR A 157 4.95 9.32 -1.62
CA THR A 157 4.00 8.62 -0.75
C THR A 157 4.65 8.16 0.56
N SER A 158 5.98 8.08 0.61
CA SER A 158 6.76 7.79 1.81
C SER A 158 8.20 8.33 1.70
N PRO A 159 8.97 8.43 2.81
CA PRO A 159 10.39 8.78 2.76
C PRO A 159 11.22 7.87 1.85
N ALA A 160 10.80 6.60 1.71
CA ALA A 160 11.45 5.59 0.88
C ALA A 160 11.07 5.67 -0.62
N ILE A 161 10.00 6.41 -0.97
CA ILE A 161 9.47 6.54 -2.33
C ILE A 161 9.43 8.04 -2.69
N LYS A 162 10.59 8.55 -3.12
CA LYS A 162 10.83 9.98 -3.37
C LYS A 162 10.48 10.45 -4.77
N CYS A 163 10.40 9.55 -5.75
CA CYS A 163 10.07 9.87 -7.14
C CYS A 163 9.49 8.64 -7.87
N PHE A 164 8.67 8.90 -8.88
CA PHE A 164 8.23 7.90 -9.86
C PHE A 164 9.28 7.77 -10.96
N GLU A 165 10.49 7.30 -10.63
CA GLU A 165 11.34 6.76 -11.69
C GLU A 165 10.86 5.33 -11.96
N SER A 166 10.29 5.07 -13.14
CA SER A 166 9.79 3.76 -13.58
C SER A 166 10.80 2.65 -13.26
N LYS A 167 12.09 2.89 -13.53
CA LYS A 167 13.18 1.96 -13.20
C LYS A 167 13.34 1.75 -11.70
N GLY A 168 13.20 2.78 -10.86
CA GLY A 168 13.37 2.68 -9.41
C GLY A 168 12.24 1.93 -8.73
N MET A 169 10.99 2.12 -9.15
CA MET A 169 9.85 1.35 -8.66
C MET A 169 9.89 -0.08 -9.19
N GLU A 170 9.99 -0.28 -10.51
CA GLU A 170 10.08 -1.62 -11.12
C GLU A 170 11.26 -2.42 -10.57
N THR A 171 12.44 -1.81 -10.41
CA THR A 171 13.60 -2.51 -9.82
C THR A 171 13.33 -2.89 -8.37
N LYS A 172 12.67 -2.06 -7.56
CA LYS A 172 12.29 -2.43 -6.19
C LYS A 172 11.32 -3.60 -6.18
N PHE A 173 10.31 -3.61 -7.05
CA PHE A 173 9.40 -4.74 -7.21
C PHE A 173 10.12 -6.01 -7.66
N VAL A 174 10.95 -5.93 -8.70
CA VAL A 174 11.75 -7.05 -9.22
C VAL A 174 12.72 -7.58 -8.17
N CYS A 175 13.39 -6.72 -7.42
CA CYS A 175 14.28 -7.12 -6.32
C CYS A 175 13.50 -7.86 -5.22
N VAL A 176 12.30 -7.39 -4.86
CA VAL A 176 11.45 -8.05 -3.88
C VAL A 176 10.93 -9.39 -4.41
N ILE A 177 10.48 -9.46 -5.66
CA ILE A 177 10.05 -10.71 -6.31
C ILE A 177 11.20 -11.72 -6.35
N LYS A 178 12.38 -11.31 -6.83
CA LYS A 178 13.59 -12.16 -6.85
C LYS A 178 14.03 -12.58 -5.46
N ALA A 179 13.87 -11.73 -4.44
CA ALA A 179 14.20 -12.06 -3.05
C ALA A 179 13.26 -13.13 -2.49
N ILE A 180 11.96 -13.05 -2.82
CA ILE A 180 10.95 -14.04 -2.42
C ILE A 180 11.21 -15.38 -3.13
N GLU A 181 11.48 -15.36 -4.44
CA GLU A 181 11.78 -16.56 -5.22
C GLU A 181 13.03 -17.28 -4.72
N ASN A 182 14.07 -16.54 -4.31
CA ASN A 182 15.34 -17.13 -3.88
C ASN A 182 15.40 -17.58 -2.41
N ARG A 183 14.33 -17.42 -1.60
CA ARG A 183 14.21 -17.83 -0.18
C ARG A 183 15.48 -17.66 0.71
N ARG A 184 16.40 -16.73 0.40
CA ARG A 184 17.72 -16.63 1.04
C ARG A 184 18.17 -15.23 1.45
N LEU A 185 17.43 -14.17 1.12
CA LEU A 185 17.86 -12.81 1.47
C LEU A 185 17.30 -12.39 2.84
N ARG A 186 18.20 -12.14 3.79
CA ARG A 186 17.88 -11.43 5.04
C ARG A 186 17.72 -9.95 4.74
N TRP A 187 16.58 -9.39 5.14
CA TRP A 187 16.30 -7.95 5.06
C TRP A 187 17.35 -7.17 5.86
N LYS A 188 18.20 -6.40 5.18
CA LYS A 188 18.98 -5.32 5.80
C LYS A 188 18.40 -3.99 5.36
N ARG A 189 18.20 -3.10 6.34
CA ARG A 189 17.73 -1.72 6.14
C ARG A 189 18.72 -1.03 5.20
N ALA A 190 18.29 -0.68 3.99
CA ALA A 190 19.12 0.05 3.04
C ALA A 190 19.07 1.54 3.40
N THR A 191 20.21 2.11 3.79
CA THR A 191 20.37 3.56 3.97
C THR A 191 20.48 4.27 2.62
N VAL A 192 20.07 5.53 2.60
CA VAL A 192 20.03 6.39 1.40
C VAL A 192 21.46 6.58 0.88
N GLY A 193 21.83 5.85 -0.18
CA GLY A 193 23.13 6.00 -0.86
C GLY A 193 23.50 4.85 -1.82
N ASP A 194 23.13 3.60 -1.51
CA ASP A 194 23.76 2.42 -2.15
C ASP A 194 22.92 1.74 -3.24
N PHE A 195 22.13 2.49 -4.01
CA PHE A 195 21.40 1.92 -5.15
C PHE A 195 22.07 2.29 -6.47
N LYS A 196 23.29 1.76 -6.65
CA LYS A 196 23.88 1.55 -7.98
C LYS A 196 24.28 0.09 -8.09
N VAL A 197 23.60 -0.63 -8.98
CA VAL A 197 23.90 -1.99 -9.46
C VAL A 197 23.84 -3.06 -8.37
N ALA A 198 22.87 -3.98 -8.49
CA ALA A 198 23.03 -5.28 -7.88
C ALA A 198 24.15 -5.99 -8.66
N ASP A 199 25.38 -5.96 -8.14
CA ASP A 199 26.41 -6.87 -8.60
C ASP A 199 25.91 -8.29 -8.33
N ALA A 200 25.57 -8.97 -9.42
CA ALA A 200 25.52 -10.42 -9.41
C ALA A 200 26.88 -10.89 -8.92
N VAL A 201 26.91 -11.64 -7.81
CA VAL A 201 28.12 -12.37 -7.42
C VAL A 201 28.53 -13.20 -8.64
N GLU A 202 29.66 -12.80 -9.19
CA GLU A 202 30.33 -13.38 -10.33
C GLU A 202 30.45 -14.89 -10.13
N LEU A 203 29.86 -15.66 -11.06
CA LEU A 203 30.21 -17.06 -11.25
C LEU A 203 31.61 -17.11 -11.86
N ALA A 204 32.64 -16.87 -11.04
CA ALA A 204 34.00 -17.21 -11.39
C ALA A 204 34.22 -18.69 -11.06
N GLY A 205 34.17 -19.52 -12.09
CA GLY A 205 34.69 -20.87 -12.01
C GLY A 205 36.21 -20.83 -11.86
N GLU A 206 36.75 -21.67 -10.98
CA GLU A 206 38.10 -22.18 -11.13
C GLU A 206 38.03 -23.71 -11.11
N ARG A 207 38.31 -24.26 -12.30
CA ARG A 207 38.88 -25.58 -12.47
C ARG A 207 40.35 -25.48 -12.04
N SER A 208 40.74 -26.28 -11.06
CA SER A 208 41.98 -27.08 -11.02
C SER A 208 41.96 -27.96 -9.79
#